data_AF-A0A9E3Q1U8-F1
#
_entry.id   AF-A0A9E3Q1U8-F1
#
_cell.length_a   1.000
_cell.length_b   1.000
_cell.length_c   1.000
_cell.angle_alpha   90.00
_cell.angle_beta   90.00
_cell.angle_gamma   90.00
#
_symmetry.space_group_name_H-M   'P 1'
#
loop_
_entity.id
_entity.type
_entity.pdbx_description
1 polymer ?
#
loop_
_entity_poly.entity_id
_entity_poly.type
_entity_poly.pdbx_seq_one_letter_code
_entity_poly.pdbx_strand_id
1 'polypeptide(L)'
;MIRPLLRWIDDRTGIQGLMREVLFERVPGGARWRYVWGSTLTFTFLIQVITGIILWAAYSPSSQTAWESVFYIQHQMWGGWLVRGIHHYTAQAMNILLVLHLVQVMIDGAYRAPREFNFWFGILMLLVVLALSLTGYLLPWDQKGYWATRVATNIVGLTPVVGPQLQQVLIGGVDYGHHTLTRFFALHAGVLPAMLVILTVAHIWLFRRHGIKARTPYRKPDAYFWPDQLLKDAVACLGVMAAVLLLVLTLGTPLDAPADPSEPYSAARPEWYFLFLFQLLKYFPGELELIGALVIPTVVLALLFLMPLLGRWRVGHAFNLLVLVAIFGGAGYLTVAAVRQDRSDPDHVRAVAQARRDAERAITLASAPAGIPVDGAVALLRNDAFTRGPRLFAQHCASCHYYDGHDGMGGVPKDPPTAPDLKGFASRAWIADLLDPEHVDGPRFFGGTAFKEGRMVRFVKRSIPRFSEEDQQQLALAIKALSAEANLPAQRELDAAEAEQIAAGRKALLSEAMRCTECHEFHQPIADANGPTLTGYGSRDWTIRFIADPAHADFYGSRNDRMPAYRTSGILTDTEIELITDWIRGDWYQPAAAPVPSTP
;
A
#
# COMPACT_ATOMS: atom_id res chain seq x y z
N MET A 1 -38.28 23.26 -38.57
CA MET A 1 -38.56 21.89 -38.07
C MET A 1 -38.32 21.71 -36.57
N ILE A 2 -37.30 22.33 -35.96
CA ILE A 2 -37.00 22.16 -34.52
C ILE A 2 -38.10 22.71 -33.60
N ARG A 3 -38.61 23.93 -33.83
CA ARG A 3 -39.64 24.54 -32.95
C ARG A 3 -40.97 23.76 -32.91
N PRO A 4 -41.53 23.27 -34.03
CA PRO A 4 -42.72 22.40 -34.00
C PRO A 4 -42.49 21.09 -33.24
N LEU A 5 -41.33 20.45 -33.42
CA LEU A 5 -40.96 19.23 -32.70
C LEU A 5 -40.87 19.48 -31.18
N LEU A 6 -40.20 20.56 -30.77
CA LEU A 6 -40.09 20.93 -29.36
C LEU A 6 -41.45 21.21 -28.72
N ARG A 7 -42.39 21.87 -29.44
CA ARG A 7 -43.77 22.07 -28.96
C ARG A 7 -44.52 20.76 -28.87
N TRP A 8 -44.41 19.89 -29.88
CA TRP A 8 -45.04 18.57 -29.85
C TRP A 8 -44.59 17.77 -28.64
N ILE A 9 -43.29 17.74 -28.33
CA ILE A 9 -42.75 17.07 -27.13
C ILE A 9 -43.29 17.74 -25.86
N ASP A 10 -43.27 19.06 -25.79
CA ASP A 10 -43.72 19.81 -24.61
C ASP A 10 -45.21 19.58 -24.31
N ASP A 11 -46.08 19.55 -25.31
CA ASP A 11 -47.50 19.27 -25.14
C ASP A 11 -47.78 17.90 -24.51
N ARG A 12 -46.87 16.91 -24.66
CA ARG A 12 -47.03 15.56 -24.08
C ARG A 12 -46.28 15.39 -22.76
N THR A 13 -45.20 16.12 -22.56
CA THR A 13 -44.28 15.90 -21.43
C THR A 13 -44.31 17.02 -20.39
N GLY A 14 -44.75 18.22 -20.75
CA GLY A 14 -44.73 19.42 -19.90
C GLY A 14 -43.32 19.91 -19.53
N ILE A 15 -42.28 19.45 -20.24
CA ILE A 15 -40.87 19.69 -19.88
C ILE A 15 -40.54 21.18 -19.81
N GLN A 16 -41.09 22.04 -20.67
CA GLN A 16 -40.82 23.49 -20.62
C GLN A 16 -41.38 24.13 -19.35
N GLY A 17 -42.53 23.66 -18.87
CA GLY A 17 -43.12 24.11 -17.61
C GLY A 17 -42.20 23.80 -16.43
N LEU A 18 -41.75 22.54 -16.34
CA LEU A 18 -40.81 22.10 -15.32
C LEU A 18 -39.46 22.84 -15.40
N MET A 19 -38.91 23.00 -16.61
CA MET A 19 -37.67 23.75 -16.84
C MET A 19 -37.80 25.22 -16.43
N ARG A 20 -38.95 25.85 -16.69
CA ARG A 20 -39.19 27.24 -16.30
C ARG A 20 -39.23 27.38 -14.78
N GLU A 21 -39.89 26.45 -14.09
CA GLU A 21 -39.93 26.44 -12.63
C GLU A 21 -38.53 26.23 -12.01
N VAL A 22 -37.71 25.38 -12.64
CA VAL A 22 -36.31 25.15 -12.23
C VAL A 22 -35.40 26.36 -12.49
N LEU A 23 -35.45 26.95 -13.69
CA LEU A 23 -34.52 27.99 -14.11
C LEU A 23 -34.87 29.37 -13.54
N PHE A 24 -36.15 29.64 -13.31
CA PHE A 24 -36.62 30.94 -12.83
C PHE A 24 -37.08 30.89 -11.36
N GLU A 25 -36.50 29.99 -10.58
CA GLU A 25 -36.59 30.03 -9.13
C GLU A 25 -35.95 31.34 -8.61
N ARG A 26 -36.62 32.00 -7.66
CA ARG A 26 -36.13 33.26 -7.08
C ARG A 26 -34.97 32.97 -6.13
N VAL A 27 -33.91 33.75 -6.26
CA VAL A 27 -32.73 33.75 -5.38
C VAL A 27 -32.75 35.04 -4.53
N PRO A 28 -33.21 34.95 -3.27
CA PRO A 28 -33.36 36.12 -2.43
C PRO A 28 -32.01 36.80 -2.14
N GLY A 29 -31.95 38.11 -2.32
CA GLY A 29 -30.71 38.89 -2.17
C GLY A 29 -29.65 38.62 -3.25
N GLY A 30 -30.07 38.09 -4.40
CA GLY A 30 -29.28 37.93 -5.63
C GLY A 30 -28.27 36.77 -5.62
N ALA A 31 -27.71 36.47 -6.80
CA ALA A 31 -26.75 35.39 -7.00
C ALA A 31 -25.41 35.62 -6.25
N ARG A 32 -24.86 34.57 -5.63
CA ARG A 32 -23.67 34.64 -4.75
C ARG A 32 -22.78 33.40 -4.91
N TRP A 33 -21.47 33.60 -4.83
CA TRP A 33 -20.48 32.51 -4.78
C TRP A 33 -20.69 31.56 -3.61
N ARG A 34 -21.24 32.06 -2.51
CA ARG A 34 -21.48 31.25 -1.32
C ARG A 34 -22.63 30.25 -1.49
N TYR A 35 -23.40 30.31 -2.58
CA TYR A 35 -24.48 29.35 -2.85
C TYR A 35 -24.05 28.20 -3.79
N VAL A 36 -22.81 28.20 -4.29
CA VAL A 36 -22.36 27.20 -5.28
C VAL A 36 -22.14 25.80 -4.68
N TRP A 37 -21.95 25.69 -3.36
CA TRP A 37 -21.50 24.44 -2.72
C TRP A 37 -22.47 23.25 -2.91
N GLY A 38 -23.78 23.51 -2.89
CA GLY A 38 -24.79 22.47 -3.15
C GLY A 38 -24.76 21.97 -4.59
N SER A 39 -24.58 22.88 -5.55
CA SER A 39 -24.46 22.56 -6.98
C SER A 39 -23.17 21.80 -7.27
N THR A 40 -22.04 22.20 -6.68
CA THR A 40 -20.77 21.48 -6.81
C THR A 40 -20.83 20.08 -6.20
N LEU A 41 -21.56 19.87 -5.09
CA LEU A 41 -21.75 18.54 -4.50
C LEU A 41 -22.56 17.63 -5.43
N THR A 42 -23.67 18.13 -5.97
CA THR A 42 -24.48 17.41 -6.96
C THR A 42 -23.65 17.06 -8.20
N PHE A 43 -22.83 17.98 -8.68
CA PHE A 43 -21.91 17.77 -9.80
C PHE A 43 -20.87 16.68 -9.49
N THR A 44 -20.19 16.75 -8.34
CA THR A 44 -19.22 15.72 -7.94
C THR A 44 -19.87 14.35 -7.78
N PHE A 45 -21.10 14.29 -7.23
CA PHE A 45 -21.83 13.04 -7.12
C PHE A 45 -22.19 12.46 -8.49
N LEU A 46 -22.62 13.29 -9.45
CA LEU A 46 -22.88 12.85 -10.82
C LEU A 46 -21.62 12.29 -11.48
N ILE A 47 -20.47 12.96 -11.31
CA ILE A 47 -19.18 12.45 -11.79
C ILE A 47 -18.87 11.09 -11.17
N GLN A 48 -19.11 10.93 -9.86
CA GLN A 48 -18.88 9.65 -9.18
C GLN A 48 -19.73 8.53 -9.74
N VAL A 49 -21.01 8.78 -10.00
CA VAL A 49 -21.90 7.78 -10.61
C VAL A 49 -21.42 7.41 -12.01
N ILE A 50 -21.10 8.39 -12.86
CA ILE A 50 -20.67 8.14 -14.25
C ILE A 50 -19.35 7.36 -14.27
N THR A 51 -18.34 7.84 -13.55
CA THR A 51 -17.03 7.18 -13.50
C THR A 51 -17.12 5.82 -12.81
N GLY A 52 -17.93 5.68 -11.77
CA GLY A 52 -18.17 4.41 -11.08
C GLY A 52 -18.79 3.34 -11.98
N ILE A 53 -19.76 3.70 -12.84
CA ILE A 53 -20.35 2.77 -13.82
C ILE A 53 -19.30 2.31 -14.85
N ILE A 54 -18.44 3.21 -15.33
CA ILE A 54 -17.37 2.87 -16.27
C ILE A 54 -16.36 1.92 -15.60
N LEU A 55 -15.96 2.21 -14.35
CA LEU A 55 -15.04 1.37 -13.58
C LEU A 55 -15.64 0.00 -13.26
N TRP A 56 -16.93 -0.07 -12.93
CA TRP A 56 -17.64 -1.33 -12.70
C TRP A 56 -17.50 -2.25 -13.93
N ALA A 57 -17.64 -1.74 -15.15
CA ALA A 57 -17.54 -2.56 -16.36
C ALA A 57 -16.19 -3.30 -16.53
N ALA A 58 -15.12 -2.85 -15.86
CA ALA A 58 -13.79 -3.46 -15.92
C ALA A 58 -13.30 -4.05 -14.58
N TYR A 59 -14.08 -3.91 -13.49
CA TYR A 59 -13.70 -4.33 -12.14
C TYR A 59 -14.20 -5.74 -11.81
N SER A 60 -13.35 -6.56 -11.18
CA SER A 60 -13.67 -7.94 -10.77
C SER A 60 -13.70 -8.05 -9.23
N PRO A 61 -14.87 -8.18 -8.58
CA PRO A 61 -15.00 -8.19 -7.12
C PRO A 61 -14.64 -9.56 -6.51
N SER A 62 -13.37 -9.96 -6.58
CA SER A 62 -12.85 -11.15 -5.87
C SER A 62 -11.52 -10.87 -5.21
N SER A 63 -11.24 -11.48 -4.06
CA SER A 63 -9.96 -11.34 -3.35
C SER A 63 -8.74 -11.81 -4.17
N GLN A 64 -8.95 -12.58 -5.25
CA GLN A 64 -7.88 -13.00 -6.17
C GLN A 64 -7.67 -12.01 -7.32
N THR A 65 -8.74 -11.44 -7.87
CA THR A 65 -8.73 -10.68 -9.14
C THR A 65 -9.01 -9.18 -8.97
N ALA A 66 -9.36 -8.69 -7.78
CA ALA A 66 -9.70 -7.28 -7.57
C ALA A 66 -8.52 -6.36 -7.81
N TRP A 67 -7.38 -6.63 -7.16
CA TRP A 67 -6.15 -5.86 -7.37
C TRP A 67 -5.70 -5.93 -8.84
N GLU A 68 -5.75 -7.11 -9.46
CA GLU A 68 -5.46 -7.32 -10.89
C GLU A 68 -6.35 -6.46 -11.78
N SER A 69 -7.66 -6.44 -11.54
CA SER A 69 -8.59 -5.65 -12.35
C SER A 69 -8.34 -4.14 -12.22
N VAL A 70 -7.93 -3.68 -11.03
CA VAL A 70 -7.54 -2.28 -10.81
C VAL A 70 -6.20 -1.96 -11.46
N PHE A 71 -5.24 -2.89 -11.43
CA PHE A 71 -3.99 -2.77 -12.17
C PHE A 71 -4.24 -2.68 -13.68
N TYR A 72 -5.13 -3.51 -14.23
CA TYR A 72 -5.57 -3.45 -15.63
C TYR A 72 -6.20 -2.09 -15.96
N ILE A 73 -7.17 -1.63 -15.16
CA ILE A 73 -7.82 -0.32 -15.33
C ILE A 73 -6.77 0.80 -15.37
N GLN A 74 -5.77 0.76 -14.48
CA GLN A 74 -4.79 1.83 -14.38
C GLN A 74 -3.72 1.78 -15.47
N HIS A 75 -3.18 0.61 -15.79
CA HIS A 75 -1.95 0.50 -16.60
C HIS A 75 -2.19 -0.02 -18.02
N GLN A 76 -3.32 -0.67 -18.29
CA GLN A 76 -3.58 -1.33 -19.59
C GLN A 76 -4.81 -0.76 -20.32
N MET A 77 -5.87 -0.40 -19.61
CA MET A 77 -7.08 0.15 -20.20
C MET A 77 -6.84 1.57 -20.73
N TRP A 78 -7.14 1.81 -22.02
CA TRP A 78 -7.00 3.14 -22.62
C TRP A 78 -7.87 4.18 -21.89
N GLY A 79 -7.24 5.24 -21.38
CA GLY A 79 -7.91 6.26 -20.57
C GLY A 79 -8.33 5.80 -19.17
N GLY A 80 -8.02 4.57 -18.77
CA GLY A 80 -8.47 4.01 -17.50
C GLY A 80 -7.83 4.65 -16.27
N TRP A 81 -6.54 5.01 -16.34
CA TRP A 81 -5.87 5.82 -15.31
C TRP A 81 -6.58 7.16 -15.07
N LEU A 82 -7.10 7.78 -16.14
CA LEU A 82 -7.81 9.06 -16.07
C LEU A 82 -9.17 8.88 -15.40
N VAL A 83 -9.96 7.88 -15.81
CA VAL A 83 -11.27 7.59 -15.21
C VAL A 83 -11.13 7.22 -13.74
N ARG A 84 -10.17 6.33 -13.40
CA ARG A 84 -9.85 5.95 -12.02
C ARG A 84 -9.41 7.16 -11.20
N GLY A 85 -8.55 8.00 -11.76
CA GLY A 85 -8.08 9.20 -11.09
C GLY A 85 -9.18 10.22 -10.85
N ILE A 86 -10.05 10.46 -11.84
CA ILE A 86 -11.22 11.35 -11.65
C ILE A 86 -12.11 10.80 -10.54
N HIS A 87 -12.40 9.49 -10.52
CA HIS A 87 -13.20 8.86 -9.46
C HIS A 87 -12.56 9.06 -8.07
N HIS A 88 -11.26 8.77 -7.97
CA HIS A 88 -10.50 8.92 -6.71
C HIS A 88 -10.48 10.36 -6.20
N TYR A 89 -10.00 11.32 -6.99
CA TYR A 89 -9.86 12.71 -6.53
C TYR A 89 -11.19 13.44 -6.41
N THR A 90 -12.21 13.05 -7.18
CA THR A 90 -13.57 13.58 -6.97
C THR A 90 -14.13 13.14 -5.61
N ALA A 91 -13.75 11.97 -5.10
CA ALA A 91 -14.21 11.51 -3.78
C ALA A 91 -13.59 12.37 -2.68
N GLN A 92 -12.31 12.71 -2.85
CA GLN A 92 -11.59 13.64 -1.97
C GLN A 92 -12.23 15.04 -2.00
N ALA A 93 -12.48 15.57 -3.20
CA ALA A 93 -13.13 16.87 -3.38
C ALA A 93 -14.53 16.90 -2.77
N MET A 94 -15.32 15.84 -2.93
CA MET A 94 -16.67 15.74 -2.38
C MET A 94 -16.67 15.85 -0.85
N ASN A 95 -15.72 15.19 -0.16
CA ASN A 95 -15.58 15.31 1.30
C ASN A 95 -15.26 16.75 1.75
N ILE A 96 -14.39 17.46 1.02
CA ILE A 96 -14.08 18.88 1.29
C ILE A 96 -15.32 19.77 1.07
N LEU A 97 -15.99 19.61 -0.06
CA LEU A 97 -17.17 20.39 -0.42
C LEU A 97 -18.32 20.18 0.57
N LEU A 98 -18.44 18.97 1.11
CA LEU A 98 -19.45 18.62 2.11
C LEU A 98 -19.23 19.38 3.42
N VAL A 99 -17.98 19.49 3.88
CA VAL A 99 -17.61 20.33 5.03
C VAL A 99 -17.91 21.80 4.75
N LEU A 100 -17.52 22.32 3.58
CA LEU A 100 -17.80 23.71 3.20
C LEU A 100 -19.30 24.01 3.14
N HIS A 101 -20.09 23.08 2.60
CA HIS A 101 -21.54 23.19 2.54
C HIS A 101 -22.18 23.15 3.93
N LEU A 102 -21.75 22.23 4.81
CA LEU A 102 -22.22 22.18 6.19
C LEU A 102 -21.90 23.47 6.93
N VAL A 103 -20.66 23.97 6.84
CA VAL A 103 -20.25 25.24 7.45
C VAL A 103 -21.09 26.41 6.94
N GLN A 104 -21.36 26.47 5.63
CA GLN A 104 -22.26 27.48 5.06
C GLN A 104 -23.66 27.42 5.69
N VAL A 105 -24.26 26.23 5.73
CA VAL A 105 -25.61 26.00 6.29
C VAL A 105 -25.66 26.44 7.76
N MET A 106 -24.60 26.15 8.51
CA MET A 106 -24.48 26.52 9.90
C MET A 106 -24.34 28.03 10.10
N ILE A 107 -23.46 28.70 9.36
CA ILE A 107 -23.26 30.15 9.44
C ILE A 107 -24.53 30.91 9.05
N ASP A 108 -25.28 30.43 8.06
CA ASP A 108 -26.52 31.07 7.62
C ASP A 108 -27.73 30.80 8.51
N GLY A 109 -27.61 29.84 9.44
CA GLY A 109 -28.78 29.33 10.14
C GLY A 109 -29.81 28.72 9.19
N ALA A 110 -29.37 28.18 8.05
CA ALA A 110 -30.24 27.57 7.04
C ALA A 110 -30.87 26.25 7.51
N TYR A 111 -30.47 25.76 8.69
CA TYR A 111 -31.03 24.61 9.39
C TYR A 111 -32.25 24.96 10.28
N ARG A 112 -32.57 26.25 10.49
CA ARG A 112 -33.71 26.68 11.32
C ARG A 112 -35.05 26.52 10.57
N ALA A 113 -36.15 26.58 11.33
CA ALA A 113 -37.52 26.49 10.82
C ALA A 113 -37.76 27.29 9.52
N PRO A 114 -38.43 26.72 8.50
CA PRO A 114 -39.02 25.37 8.42
C PRO A 114 -38.09 24.30 7.77
N ARG A 115 -36.76 24.43 7.90
CA ARG A 115 -35.76 23.63 7.15
C ARG A 115 -35.11 22.51 7.97
N GLU A 116 -35.69 22.13 9.11
CA GLU A 116 -35.12 21.12 10.01
C GLU A 116 -34.96 19.76 9.31
N PHE A 117 -35.98 19.30 8.60
CA PHE A 117 -35.93 18.04 7.83
C PHE A 117 -34.88 18.09 6.71
N ASN A 118 -34.73 19.24 6.06
CA ASN A 118 -33.70 19.40 5.03
C ASN A 118 -32.30 19.22 5.62
N PHE A 119 -32.08 19.77 6.83
CA PHE A 119 -30.82 19.62 7.55
C PHE A 119 -30.57 18.18 8.01
N TRP A 120 -31.58 17.46 8.53
CA TRP A 120 -31.44 16.05 8.90
C TRP A 120 -31.15 15.15 7.71
N PHE A 121 -31.77 15.42 6.54
CA PHE A 121 -31.38 14.74 5.30
C PHE A 121 -29.94 15.06 4.91
N GLY A 122 -29.48 16.30 5.12
CA GLY A 122 -28.07 16.66 4.96
C GLY A 122 -27.13 15.85 5.86
N ILE A 123 -27.48 15.65 7.13
CA ILE A 123 -26.71 14.79 8.05
C ILE A 123 -26.71 13.35 7.57
N LEU A 124 -27.87 12.81 7.18
CA LEU A 124 -27.95 11.44 6.68
C LEU A 124 -27.12 11.27 5.41
N MET A 125 -27.20 12.19 4.45
CA MET A 125 -26.35 12.19 3.26
C MET A 125 -24.86 12.27 3.61
N LEU A 126 -24.47 13.06 4.61
CA LEU A 126 -23.09 13.10 5.10
C LEU A 126 -22.63 11.72 5.56
N LEU A 127 -23.44 11.01 6.34
CA LEU A 127 -23.11 9.64 6.78
C LEU A 127 -23.00 8.68 5.58
N VAL A 128 -23.89 8.80 4.59
CA VAL A 128 -23.83 7.97 3.37
C VAL A 128 -22.57 8.25 2.55
N VAL A 129 -22.14 9.51 2.44
CA VAL A 129 -20.90 9.87 1.71
C VAL A 129 -19.65 9.34 2.44
N LEU A 130 -19.63 9.41 3.77
CA LEU A 130 -18.55 8.81 4.56
C LEU A 130 -18.53 7.27 4.41
N ALA A 131 -19.71 6.63 4.39
CA ALA A 131 -19.83 5.20 4.15
C ALA A 131 -19.38 4.81 2.72
N LEU A 132 -19.74 5.61 1.70
CA LEU A 132 -19.26 5.43 0.32
C LEU A 132 -17.74 5.55 0.24
N SER A 133 -17.16 6.53 0.95
CA SER A 133 -15.71 6.74 1.01
C SER A 133 -14.99 5.54 1.63
N LEU A 134 -15.51 4.99 2.73
CA LEU A 134 -14.96 3.79 3.37
C LEU A 134 -15.10 2.54 2.49
N THR A 135 -16.30 2.30 1.97
CA THR A 135 -16.60 1.07 1.19
C THR A 135 -15.88 1.03 -0.15
N GLY A 136 -15.70 2.18 -0.80
CA GLY A 136 -14.95 2.29 -2.06
C GLY A 136 -13.45 2.09 -1.87
N TYR A 137 -12.92 2.48 -0.71
CA TYR A 137 -11.49 2.36 -0.40
C TYR A 137 -11.01 0.91 -0.27
N LEU A 138 -11.92 -0.03 0.03
CA LEU A 138 -11.60 -1.46 0.08
C LEU A 138 -11.46 -2.09 -1.32
N LEU A 139 -12.12 -1.53 -2.34
CA LEU A 139 -12.26 -2.18 -3.65
C LEU A 139 -10.95 -2.40 -4.41
N PRO A 140 -9.92 -1.54 -4.31
CA PRO A 140 -8.60 -1.87 -4.87
C PRO A 140 -7.97 -3.14 -4.31
N TRP A 141 -8.41 -3.61 -3.14
CA TRP A 141 -7.88 -4.78 -2.44
C TRP A 141 -6.35 -4.74 -2.27
N ASP A 142 -5.83 -3.53 -2.01
CA ASP A 142 -4.45 -3.27 -1.66
C ASP A 142 -4.26 -3.23 -0.13
N GLN A 143 -3.01 -3.24 0.33
CA GLN A 143 -2.69 -3.27 1.77
C GLN A 143 -3.40 -2.14 2.54
N LYS A 144 -3.33 -0.90 2.05
CA LYS A 144 -3.92 0.23 2.77
C LYS A 144 -5.45 0.13 2.84
N GLY A 145 -6.12 -0.22 1.74
CA GLY A 145 -7.57 -0.42 1.69
C GLY A 145 -8.07 -1.54 2.60
N TYR A 146 -7.39 -2.69 2.59
CA TYR A 146 -7.70 -3.85 3.42
C TYR A 146 -7.59 -3.51 4.91
N TRP A 147 -6.42 -3.02 5.35
CA TRP A 147 -6.15 -2.78 6.77
C TRP A 147 -6.95 -1.61 7.34
N ALA A 148 -7.14 -0.52 6.57
CA ALA A 148 -7.98 0.59 7.02
C ALA A 148 -9.44 0.16 7.23
N THR A 149 -9.97 -0.68 6.34
CA THR A 149 -11.35 -1.16 6.45
C THR A 149 -11.51 -2.16 7.59
N ARG A 150 -10.50 -3.00 7.84
CA ARG A 150 -10.48 -3.94 8.97
C ARG A 150 -10.62 -3.21 10.31
N VAL A 151 -9.91 -2.10 10.49
CA VAL A 151 -10.06 -1.26 11.69
C VAL A 151 -11.49 -0.74 11.82
N ALA A 152 -12.11 -0.26 10.74
CA ALA A 152 -13.47 0.28 10.77
C ALA A 152 -14.53 -0.78 11.14
N THR A 153 -14.41 -2.03 10.67
CA THR A 153 -15.38 -3.07 11.03
C THR A 153 -15.12 -3.69 12.40
N ASN A 154 -13.87 -3.68 12.88
CA ASN A 154 -13.57 -4.04 14.27
C ASN A 154 -14.28 -3.10 15.25
N ILE A 155 -14.35 -1.80 14.93
CA ILE A 155 -15.13 -0.82 15.72
C ILE A 155 -16.62 -1.20 15.78
N VAL A 156 -17.19 -1.72 14.68
CA VAL A 156 -18.58 -2.22 14.68
C VAL A 156 -18.76 -3.38 15.66
N GLY A 157 -17.75 -4.26 15.77
CA GLY A 157 -17.68 -5.35 16.72
C GLY A 157 -17.76 -4.92 18.19
N LEU A 158 -17.37 -3.68 18.51
CA LEU A 158 -17.44 -3.10 19.86
C LEU A 158 -18.87 -2.68 20.26
N THR A 159 -19.84 -2.73 19.34
CA THR A 159 -21.23 -2.33 19.65
C THR A 159 -21.80 -3.22 20.75
N PRO A 160 -22.33 -2.64 21.85
CA PRO A 160 -22.91 -3.43 22.93
C PRO A 160 -24.04 -4.36 22.43
N VAL A 161 -24.17 -5.53 23.06
CA VAL A 161 -25.22 -6.55 22.82
C VAL A 161 -25.08 -7.32 21.50
N VAL A 162 -24.88 -6.64 20.37
CA VAL A 162 -24.98 -7.23 19.02
C VAL A 162 -23.73 -7.06 18.15
N GLY A 163 -22.65 -6.50 18.69
CA GLY A 163 -21.43 -6.14 17.95
C GLY A 163 -20.80 -7.28 17.16
N PRO A 164 -20.46 -8.43 17.78
CA PRO A 164 -19.85 -9.54 17.06
C PRO A 164 -20.71 -10.09 15.92
N GLN A 165 -22.02 -10.19 16.13
CA GLN A 165 -22.96 -10.65 15.10
C GLN A 165 -23.07 -9.63 13.96
N LEU A 166 -23.12 -8.34 14.29
CA LEU A 166 -23.18 -7.26 13.30
C LEU A 166 -21.89 -7.21 12.45
N GLN A 167 -20.73 -7.36 13.10
CA GLN A 167 -19.45 -7.45 12.42
C GLN A 167 -19.42 -8.67 11.49
N GLN A 168 -19.83 -9.85 11.97
CA GLN A 168 -19.87 -11.07 11.16
C GLN A 168 -20.80 -10.94 9.94
N VAL A 169 -21.96 -10.29 10.11
CA VAL A 169 -22.87 -9.96 8.99
C VAL A 169 -22.24 -8.96 8.02
N LEU A 170 -21.43 -8.03 8.49
CA LEU A 170 -20.77 -7.07 7.61
C LEU A 170 -19.62 -7.71 6.82
N ILE A 171 -18.76 -8.51 7.48
CA ILE A 171 -17.59 -9.13 6.86
C ILE A 171 -17.94 -10.41 6.09
N GLY A 172 -18.98 -11.12 6.49
CA GLY A 172 -19.48 -12.32 5.81
C GLY A 172 -18.69 -13.60 6.02
N GLY A 173 -17.79 -13.64 6.99
CA GLY A 173 -16.98 -14.79 7.36
C GLY A 173 -16.43 -14.67 8.77
N VAL A 174 -15.56 -15.61 9.15
CA VAL A 174 -14.80 -15.53 10.42
C VAL A 174 -13.64 -14.54 10.35
N ASP A 175 -13.16 -14.25 9.14
CA ASP A 175 -12.17 -13.23 8.86
C ASP A 175 -12.47 -12.57 7.50
N TYR A 176 -11.70 -11.54 7.18
CA TYR A 176 -11.78 -10.80 5.93
C TYR A 176 -11.42 -11.67 4.72
N GLY A 177 -12.24 -11.63 3.68
CA GLY A 177 -11.96 -12.35 2.45
C GLY A 177 -12.93 -12.04 1.33
N HIS A 178 -13.13 -13.01 0.43
CA HIS A 178 -13.96 -12.87 -0.76
C HIS A 178 -15.39 -12.37 -0.47
N HIS A 179 -16.04 -12.91 0.57
CA HIS A 179 -17.39 -12.47 0.97
C HIS A 179 -17.44 -11.04 1.47
N THR A 180 -16.38 -10.56 2.13
CA THR A 180 -16.29 -9.16 2.57
C THR A 180 -16.26 -8.24 1.36
N LEU A 181 -15.38 -8.54 0.40
CA LEU A 181 -15.20 -7.70 -0.77
C LEU A 181 -16.46 -7.64 -1.65
N THR A 182 -17.10 -8.77 -1.91
CA THR A 182 -18.33 -8.83 -2.72
C THR A 182 -19.49 -8.05 -2.09
N ARG A 183 -19.65 -8.09 -0.76
CA ARG A 183 -20.64 -7.29 -0.03
C ARG A 183 -20.34 -5.81 -0.09
N PHE A 184 -19.09 -5.43 0.15
CA PHE A 184 -18.66 -4.03 0.08
C PHE A 184 -18.80 -3.46 -1.32
N PHE A 185 -18.52 -4.27 -2.34
CA PHE A 185 -18.80 -3.91 -3.73
C PHE A 185 -20.28 -3.65 -3.98
N ALA A 186 -21.18 -4.55 -3.56
CA ALA A 186 -22.63 -4.36 -3.69
C ALA A 186 -23.14 -3.12 -2.93
N LEU A 187 -22.60 -2.86 -1.74
CA LEU A 187 -22.90 -1.67 -0.97
C LEU A 187 -22.42 -0.40 -1.69
N HIS A 188 -21.17 -0.37 -2.14
CA HIS A 188 -20.55 0.80 -2.73
C HIS A 188 -21.09 1.14 -4.12
N ALA A 189 -21.23 0.15 -5.00
CA ALA A 189 -21.63 0.37 -6.39
C ALA A 189 -23.16 0.41 -6.58
N GLY A 190 -23.92 -0.19 -5.67
CA GLY A 190 -25.38 -0.32 -5.80
C GLY A 190 -26.16 0.41 -4.69
N VAL A 191 -26.12 -0.14 -3.48
CA VAL A 191 -27.06 0.26 -2.40
C VAL A 191 -26.84 1.70 -1.93
N LEU A 192 -25.61 2.08 -1.61
CA LEU A 192 -25.30 3.40 -1.06
C LEU A 192 -25.50 4.53 -2.08
N PRO A 193 -25.08 4.42 -3.37
CA PRO A 193 -25.38 5.43 -4.36
C PRO A 193 -26.88 5.58 -4.61
N ALA A 194 -27.64 4.48 -4.69
CA ALA A 194 -29.09 4.54 -4.86
C ALA A 194 -29.78 5.27 -3.69
N MET A 195 -29.37 4.97 -2.46
CA MET A 195 -29.84 5.69 -1.28
C MET A 195 -29.47 7.19 -1.37
N LEU A 196 -28.24 7.52 -1.79
CA LEU A 196 -27.80 8.91 -1.94
C LEU A 196 -28.59 9.66 -3.03
N VAL A 197 -28.97 9.01 -4.14
CA VAL A 197 -29.88 9.60 -5.15
C VAL A 197 -31.22 9.96 -4.51
N ILE A 198 -31.86 9.03 -3.80
CA ILE A 198 -33.16 9.25 -3.16
C ILE A 198 -33.09 10.41 -2.17
N LEU A 199 -32.06 10.43 -1.32
CA LEU A 199 -31.86 11.50 -0.34
C LEU A 199 -31.58 12.84 -1.01
N THR A 200 -30.79 12.86 -2.08
CA THR A 200 -30.47 14.09 -2.83
C THR A 200 -31.74 14.68 -3.46
N VAL A 201 -32.58 13.85 -4.09
CA VAL A 201 -33.87 14.29 -4.66
C VAL A 201 -34.76 14.85 -3.57
N ALA A 202 -34.88 14.16 -2.43
CA ALA A 202 -35.69 14.62 -1.31
C ALA A 202 -35.16 15.93 -0.69
N HIS A 203 -33.84 16.07 -0.60
CA HIS A 203 -33.16 17.28 -0.11
C HIS A 203 -33.40 18.48 -1.05
N ILE A 204 -33.21 18.31 -2.37
CA ILE A 204 -33.46 19.36 -3.35
C ILE A 204 -34.96 19.74 -3.37
N TRP A 205 -35.86 18.77 -3.25
CA TRP A 205 -37.29 19.03 -3.19
C TRP A 205 -37.68 19.87 -1.96
N LEU A 206 -37.21 19.51 -0.76
CA LEU A 206 -37.46 20.29 0.47
C LEU A 206 -36.84 21.70 0.40
N PHE A 207 -35.63 21.80 -0.15
CA PHE A 207 -34.97 23.07 -0.40
C PHE A 207 -35.81 23.98 -1.29
N ARG A 208 -36.32 23.47 -2.42
CA ARG A 208 -37.18 24.24 -3.34
C ARG A 208 -38.51 24.63 -2.72
N ARG A 209 -39.11 23.73 -1.93
CA ARG A 209 -40.37 24.00 -1.23
C ARG A 209 -40.24 25.16 -0.22
N HIS A 210 -39.12 25.25 0.49
CA HIS A 210 -38.94 26.23 1.57
C HIS A 210 -38.08 27.45 1.17
N GLY A 211 -37.46 27.42 -0.01
CA GLY A 211 -36.62 28.47 -0.56
C GLY A 211 -35.29 28.70 0.18
N ILE A 212 -34.37 29.40 -0.48
CA ILE A 212 -33.04 29.74 0.03
C ILE A 212 -33.13 30.66 1.25
N LYS A 213 -32.38 30.35 2.31
CA LYS A 213 -32.21 31.24 3.45
C LYS A 213 -31.18 32.33 3.13
N ALA A 214 -31.64 33.53 2.81
CA ALA A 214 -30.78 34.69 2.63
C ALA A 214 -30.63 35.52 3.92
N ARG A 215 -29.46 36.16 4.07
CA ARG A 215 -29.17 37.08 5.19
C ARG A 215 -29.92 38.41 4.97
N THR A 216 -30.70 38.83 5.98
CA THR A 216 -31.41 40.11 6.02
C THR A 216 -30.62 41.15 6.84
N PRO A 217 -30.67 42.45 6.48
CA PRO A 217 -31.32 43.03 5.29
C PRO A 217 -30.60 42.65 4.00
N TYR A 218 -31.33 42.63 2.88
CA TYR A 218 -30.75 42.28 1.58
C TYR A 218 -29.82 43.40 1.09
N ARG A 219 -28.59 43.05 0.75
CA ARG A 219 -27.61 43.97 0.15
C ARG A 219 -27.79 44.18 -1.36
N LYS A 220 -28.53 43.29 -2.03
CA LYS A 220 -28.80 43.29 -3.47
C LYS A 220 -30.27 42.93 -3.72
N PRO A 221 -30.87 43.35 -4.84
CA PRO A 221 -32.20 42.90 -5.22
C PRO A 221 -32.22 41.40 -5.49
N ASP A 222 -33.42 40.82 -5.41
CA ASP A 222 -33.65 39.43 -5.79
C ASP A 222 -33.33 39.22 -7.27
N ALA A 223 -32.80 38.05 -7.60
CA ALA A 223 -32.50 37.64 -8.96
C ALA A 223 -33.13 36.27 -9.23
N TYR A 224 -33.20 35.87 -10.50
CA TYR A 224 -33.53 34.50 -10.86
C TYR A 224 -32.28 33.62 -10.84
N PHE A 225 -32.46 32.30 -10.68
CA PHE A 225 -31.37 31.34 -10.74
C PHE A 225 -30.64 31.40 -12.09
N TRP A 226 -31.39 31.43 -13.20
CA TRP A 226 -30.88 31.75 -14.52
C TRP A 226 -30.86 33.28 -14.76
N PRO A 227 -29.79 33.84 -15.36
CA PRO A 227 -28.53 33.19 -15.74
C PRO A 227 -27.45 33.27 -14.64
N ASP A 228 -27.61 34.19 -13.68
CA ASP A 228 -26.51 34.67 -12.85
C ASP A 228 -25.99 33.67 -11.82
N GLN A 229 -26.88 32.88 -11.20
CA GLN A 229 -26.46 31.87 -10.22
C GLN A 229 -25.94 30.64 -10.95
N LEU A 230 -26.64 30.20 -12.00
CA LEU A 230 -26.19 29.05 -12.80
C LEU A 230 -24.79 29.26 -13.38
N LEU A 231 -24.46 30.47 -13.86
CA LEU A 231 -23.11 30.76 -14.37
C LEU A 231 -22.04 30.64 -13.26
N LYS A 232 -22.32 31.12 -12.05
CA LYS A 232 -21.40 30.96 -10.90
C LYS A 232 -21.23 29.49 -10.53
N ASP A 233 -22.31 28.74 -10.53
CA ASP A 233 -22.30 27.30 -10.27
C ASP A 233 -21.46 26.58 -11.33
N ALA A 234 -21.65 26.90 -12.62
CA ALA A 234 -20.87 26.33 -13.71
C ALA A 234 -19.36 26.64 -13.58
N VAL A 235 -19.00 27.89 -13.28
CA VAL A 235 -17.60 28.26 -13.06
C VAL A 235 -17.01 27.52 -11.85
N ALA A 236 -17.76 27.38 -10.76
CA ALA A 236 -17.32 26.62 -9.59
C ALA A 236 -17.11 25.12 -9.91
N CYS A 237 -18.05 24.50 -10.63
CA CYS A 237 -17.93 23.10 -11.08
C CYS A 237 -16.71 22.90 -12.00
N LEU A 238 -16.47 23.82 -12.94
CA LEU A 238 -15.28 23.79 -13.79
C LEU A 238 -14.00 23.96 -12.98
N GLY A 239 -13.99 24.83 -11.97
CA GLY A 239 -12.86 24.98 -11.05
C GLY A 239 -12.57 23.70 -10.27
N VAL A 240 -13.60 23.01 -9.76
CA VAL A 240 -13.46 21.71 -9.08
C VAL A 240 -12.91 20.67 -10.05
N MET A 241 -13.45 20.56 -11.26
CA MET A 241 -12.97 19.62 -12.27
C MET A 241 -11.52 19.90 -12.68
N ALA A 242 -11.15 21.16 -12.87
CA ALA A 242 -9.78 21.55 -13.20
C ALA A 242 -8.80 21.16 -12.07
N ALA A 243 -9.17 21.34 -10.81
CA ALA A 243 -8.37 20.90 -9.67
C ALA A 243 -8.23 19.38 -9.61
N VAL A 244 -9.32 18.63 -9.85
CA VAL A 244 -9.29 17.16 -9.94
C VAL A 244 -8.36 16.70 -11.07
N LEU A 245 -8.50 17.24 -12.27
CA LEU A 245 -7.65 16.89 -13.42
C LEU A 245 -6.19 17.25 -13.16
N LEU A 246 -5.90 18.38 -12.54
CA LEU A 246 -4.54 18.75 -12.15
C LEU A 246 -3.91 17.70 -11.23
N LEU A 247 -4.64 17.25 -10.20
CA LEU A 247 -4.15 16.20 -9.29
C LEU A 247 -3.93 14.87 -10.01
N VAL A 248 -4.84 14.48 -10.91
CA VAL A 248 -4.70 13.28 -11.73
C VAL A 248 -3.44 13.33 -12.59
N LEU A 249 -3.17 14.47 -13.24
CA LEU A 249 -2.02 14.65 -14.14
C LEU A 249 -0.68 14.79 -13.40
N THR A 250 -0.68 15.33 -12.18
CA THR A 250 0.56 15.63 -11.44
C THR A 250 0.95 14.54 -10.44
N LEU A 251 -0.02 13.92 -9.78
CA LEU A 251 0.22 12.95 -8.71
C LEU A 251 -0.11 11.51 -9.13
N GLY A 252 -0.83 11.31 -10.23
CA GLY A 252 -1.39 10.01 -10.59
C GLY A 252 -2.36 9.50 -9.52
N THR A 253 -2.73 8.23 -9.57
CA THR A 253 -3.58 7.62 -8.53
C THR A 253 -2.82 6.46 -7.88
N PRO A 254 -2.60 6.50 -6.55
CA PRO A 254 -1.83 5.46 -5.89
C PRO A 254 -2.53 4.09 -6.00
N LEU A 255 -1.72 3.04 -6.06
CA LEU A 255 -2.14 1.64 -5.94
C LEU A 255 -1.08 0.96 -5.09
N ASP A 256 -1.43 0.61 -3.86
CA ASP A 256 -0.49 -0.07 -2.96
C ASP A 256 -0.31 -1.54 -3.36
N ALA A 257 0.64 -2.23 -2.73
CA ALA A 257 0.83 -3.67 -2.90
C ALA A 257 -0.47 -4.46 -2.64
N PRO A 258 -0.68 -5.61 -3.31
CA PRO A 258 -1.82 -6.49 -3.05
C PRO A 258 -1.95 -6.80 -1.55
N ALA A 259 -3.18 -6.83 -1.03
CA ALA A 259 -3.42 -7.08 0.39
C ALA A 259 -2.97 -8.49 0.79
N ASP A 260 -2.06 -8.59 1.77
CA ASP A 260 -1.62 -9.86 2.35
C ASP A 260 -2.02 -9.93 3.83
N PRO A 261 -3.04 -10.71 4.20
CA PRO A 261 -3.48 -10.87 5.59
C PRO A 261 -2.47 -11.60 6.50
N SER A 262 -1.50 -12.33 5.92
CA SER A 262 -0.53 -13.13 6.68
C SER A 262 0.62 -12.30 7.26
N GLU A 263 0.75 -11.05 6.83
CA GLU A 263 1.80 -10.15 7.31
C GLU A 263 1.18 -8.88 7.93
N PRO A 264 1.66 -8.44 9.10
CA PRO A 264 1.18 -7.20 9.69
C PRO A 264 1.59 -5.99 8.85
N TYR A 265 0.67 -5.05 8.66
CA TYR A 265 0.93 -3.81 7.90
C TYR A 265 1.08 -2.60 8.84
N SER A 266 2.30 -2.35 9.29
CA SER A 266 2.62 -1.25 10.22
C SER A 266 2.49 0.15 9.59
N ALA A 267 2.43 0.25 8.26
CA ALA A 267 2.18 1.49 7.54
C ALA A 267 0.68 1.87 7.47
N ALA A 268 -0.22 1.03 8.02
CA ALA A 268 -1.67 1.24 7.94
C ALA A 268 -2.10 2.60 8.51
N ARG A 269 -2.68 3.45 7.66
CA ARG A 269 -3.37 4.69 8.06
C ARG A 269 -4.64 4.84 7.22
N PRO A 270 -5.76 5.29 7.81
CA PRO A 270 -6.94 5.60 7.02
C PRO A 270 -6.71 6.87 6.18
N GLU A 271 -7.65 7.17 5.29
CA GLU A 271 -7.66 8.40 4.52
C GLU A 271 -7.69 9.65 5.41
N TRP A 272 -7.24 10.79 4.87
CA TRP A 272 -7.04 12.03 5.63
C TRP A 272 -8.31 12.52 6.35
N TYR A 273 -9.49 12.26 5.77
CA TYR A 273 -10.79 12.61 6.34
C TYR A 273 -11.21 11.70 7.51
N PHE A 274 -10.47 10.64 7.82
CA PHE A 274 -10.65 9.78 9.00
C PHE A 274 -9.43 9.77 9.94
N LEU A 275 -8.34 10.46 9.58
CA LEU A 275 -7.10 10.44 10.36
C LEU A 275 -7.28 10.97 11.78
N PHE A 276 -8.19 11.94 11.98
CA PHE A 276 -8.51 12.45 13.31
C PHE A 276 -9.16 11.39 14.22
N LEU A 277 -10.01 10.51 13.67
CA LEU A 277 -10.62 9.41 14.42
C LEU A 277 -9.56 8.38 14.81
N PHE A 278 -8.67 8.06 13.87
CA PHE A 278 -7.53 7.19 14.16
C PHE A 278 -6.65 7.73 15.30
N GLN A 279 -6.33 9.03 15.28
CA GLN A 279 -5.56 9.63 16.38
C GLN A 279 -6.35 9.68 17.69
N LEU A 280 -7.66 9.93 17.62
CA LEU A 280 -8.52 9.93 18.80
C LEU A 280 -8.47 8.58 19.52
N LEU A 281 -8.57 7.47 18.78
CA LEU A 281 -8.55 6.11 19.33
C LEU A 281 -7.27 5.79 20.11
N LYS A 282 -6.12 6.34 19.71
CA LYS A 282 -4.85 6.14 20.43
C LYS A 282 -4.87 6.68 21.87
N TYR A 283 -5.74 7.65 22.18
CA TYR A 283 -5.88 8.19 23.54
C TYR A 283 -6.78 7.32 24.45
N PHE A 284 -7.44 6.31 23.91
CA PHE A 284 -8.36 5.43 24.64
C PHE A 284 -7.98 3.94 24.46
N PRO A 285 -6.84 3.50 25.01
CA PRO A 285 -6.42 2.10 24.88
C PRO A 285 -7.27 1.15 25.75
N GLY A 286 -7.40 -0.11 25.32
CA GLY A 286 -8.05 -1.18 26.08
C GLY A 286 -9.57 -1.01 26.19
N GLU A 287 -10.14 -1.24 27.37
CA GLU A 287 -11.60 -1.16 27.58
C GLU A 287 -12.19 0.23 27.31
N LEU A 288 -11.36 1.28 27.35
CA LEU A 288 -11.78 2.64 27.05
C LEU A 288 -11.97 2.90 25.55
N GLU A 289 -11.54 1.97 24.67
CA GLU A 289 -11.67 2.10 23.22
C GLU A 289 -13.12 2.34 22.79
N LEU A 290 -14.10 1.74 23.49
CA LEU A 290 -15.53 1.97 23.26
C LEU A 290 -15.91 3.46 23.36
N ILE A 291 -15.26 4.21 24.26
CA ILE A 291 -15.52 5.64 24.45
C ILE A 291 -15.05 6.43 23.22
N GLY A 292 -13.82 6.17 22.77
CA GLY A 292 -13.24 6.83 21.61
C GLY A 292 -13.93 6.44 20.30
N ALA A 293 -14.29 5.18 20.15
CA ALA A 293 -14.80 4.60 18.92
C ALA A 293 -16.31 4.80 18.73
N LEU A 294 -17.10 4.75 19.79
CA LEU A 294 -18.56 4.79 19.72
C LEU A 294 -19.14 6.02 20.45
N VAL A 295 -18.82 6.21 21.73
CA VAL A 295 -19.49 7.24 22.56
C VAL A 295 -19.24 8.65 22.02
N ILE A 296 -17.98 9.02 21.79
CA ILE A 296 -17.64 10.38 21.32
C ILE A 296 -18.27 10.67 19.95
N PRO A 297 -18.10 9.82 18.90
CA PRO A 297 -18.77 10.03 17.63
C PRO A 297 -20.30 10.09 17.73
N THR A 298 -20.93 9.23 18.55
CA THR A 298 -22.38 9.24 18.76
C THR A 298 -22.85 10.55 19.42
N VAL A 299 -22.12 11.06 20.41
CA VAL A 299 -22.44 12.36 21.04
C VAL A 299 -22.29 13.50 20.04
N VAL A 300 -21.23 13.52 19.24
CA VAL A 300 -21.04 14.52 18.18
C VAL A 300 -22.19 14.49 17.18
N LEU A 301 -22.59 13.29 16.72
CA LEU A 301 -23.70 13.13 15.80
C LEU A 301 -25.04 13.53 16.42
N ALA A 302 -25.27 13.21 17.69
CA ALA A 302 -26.47 13.61 18.42
C ALA A 302 -26.54 15.14 18.58
N LEU A 303 -25.42 15.79 18.91
CA LEU A 303 -25.34 17.26 18.96
C LEU A 303 -25.67 17.88 17.61
N LEU A 304 -25.07 17.37 16.51
CA LEU A 304 -25.38 17.79 15.15
C LEU A 304 -26.88 17.63 14.86
N PHE A 305 -27.46 16.46 15.14
CA PHE A 305 -28.88 16.18 14.92
C PHE A 305 -29.82 17.14 15.68
N LEU A 306 -29.46 17.52 16.91
CA LEU A 306 -30.23 18.43 17.75
C LEU A 306 -30.06 19.92 17.40
N MET A 307 -29.08 20.28 16.55
CA MET A 307 -28.79 21.69 16.21
C MET A 307 -30.01 22.49 15.74
N PRO A 308 -30.95 21.98 14.92
CA PRO A 308 -32.14 22.73 14.54
C PRO A 308 -33.05 23.10 15.70
N LEU A 309 -33.12 22.25 16.71
CA LEU A 309 -33.94 22.47 17.90
C LEU A 309 -33.26 23.47 18.85
N LEU A 310 -31.95 23.33 19.04
CA LEU A 310 -31.16 24.23 19.89
C LEU A 310 -31.05 25.64 19.28
N GLY A 311 -30.87 25.73 17.96
CA GLY A 311 -30.63 26.98 17.25
C GLY A 311 -31.85 27.87 16.99
N ARG A 312 -33.00 27.59 17.62
CA ARG A 312 -34.22 28.42 17.54
C ARG A 312 -33.97 29.86 18.01
N TRP A 313 -33.10 30.02 19.01
CA TRP A 313 -32.79 31.30 19.65
C TRP A 313 -31.37 31.79 19.27
N ARG A 314 -31.08 33.08 19.47
CA ARG A 314 -29.76 33.66 19.13
C ARG A 314 -28.62 32.98 19.90
N VAL A 315 -28.82 32.71 21.20
CA VAL A 315 -27.86 32.01 22.06
C VAL A 315 -27.61 30.58 21.56
N GLY A 316 -28.67 29.85 21.23
CA GLY A 316 -28.55 28.49 20.72
C GLY A 316 -27.86 28.41 19.36
N HIS A 317 -28.03 29.40 18.50
CA HIS A 317 -27.25 29.49 17.26
C HIS A 317 -25.76 29.76 17.52
N ALA A 318 -25.44 30.66 18.46
CA ALA A 318 -24.06 30.90 18.86
C ALA A 318 -23.42 29.63 19.45
N PHE A 319 -24.18 28.87 20.27
CA PHE A 319 -23.78 27.57 20.78
C PHE A 319 -23.48 26.58 19.66
N ASN A 320 -24.38 26.44 18.68
CA ASN A 320 -24.15 25.54 17.54
C ASN A 320 -22.89 25.90 16.74
N LEU A 321 -22.62 27.19 16.54
CA LEU A 321 -21.39 27.65 15.87
C LEU A 321 -20.15 27.31 16.69
N LEU A 322 -20.19 27.49 18.01
CA LEU A 322 -19.10 27.12 18.91
C LEU A 322 -18.83 25.62 18.89
N VAL A 323 -19.88 24.80 18.94
CA VAL A 323 -19.78 23.33 18.81
C VAL A 323 -19.15 22.95 17.47
N LEU A 324 -19.57 23.59 16.37
CA LEU A 324 -19.01 23.33 15.04
C LEU A 324 -17.51 23.68 14.97
N VAL A 325 -17.12 24.83 15.54
CA VAL A 325 -15.71 25.24 15.64
C VAL A 325 -14.92 24.25 16.50
N ALA A 326 -15.49 23.77 17.61
CA ALA A 326 -14.85 22.77 18.46
C ALA A 326 -14.66 21.43 17.73
N ILE A 327 -15.67 20.96 16.98
CA ILE A 327 -15.59 19.72 16.19
C ILE A 327 -14.48 19.83 15.13
N PHE A 328 -14.51 20.86 14.28
CA PHE A 328 -13.52 21.00 13.21
C PHE A 328 -12.13 21.40 13.71
N GLY A 329 -12.05 22.21 14.76
CA GLY A 329 -10.80 22.55 15.42
C GLY A 329 -10.15 21.33 16.07
N GLY A 330 -10.94 20.52 16.78
CA GLY A 330 -10.50 19.25 17.36
C GLY A 330 -10.06 18.24 16.29
N ALA A 331 -10.86 18.05 15.25
CA ALA A 331 -10.49 17.19 14.12
C ALA A 331 -9.21 17.66 13.43
N GLY A 332 -9.06 18.97 13.18
CA GLY A 332 -7.85 19.56 12.60
C GLY A 332 -6.62 19.37 13.48
N TYR A 333 -6.75 19.60 14.79
CA TYR A 333 -5.68 19.36 15.76
C TYR A 333 -5.24 17.89 15.77
N LEU A 334 -6.20 16.96 15.86
CA LEU A 334 -5.92 15.53 15.89
C LEU A 334 -5.29 15.03 14.58
N THR A 335 -5.75 15.51 13.43
CA THR A 335 -5.12 15.21 12.13
C THR A 335 -3.67 15.70 12.10
N VAL A 336 -3.39 16.92 12.56
CA VAL A 336 -2.02 17.45 12.63
C VAL A 336 -1.16 16.65 13.62
N ALA A 337 -1.72 16.25 14.76
CA ALA A 337 -1.04 15.43 15.75
C ALA A 337 -0.66 14.06 15.19
N ALA A 338 -1.57 13.39 14.48
CA ALA A 338 -1.29 12.13 13.77
C ALA A 338 -0.14 12.31 12.77
N VAL A 339 -0.22 13.31 11.88
CA VAL A 339 0.82 13.54 10.87
C VAL A 339 2.18 13.83 11.51
N ARG A 340 2.21 14.57 12.63
CA ARG A 340 3.46 14.84 13.36
C ARG A 340 4.03 13.59 14.00
N GLN A 341 3.20 12.79 14.67
CA GLN A 341 3.62 11.53 15.30
C GLN A 341 4.18 10.58 14.25
N ASP A 342 3.47 10.40 13.14
CA ASP A 342 3.86 9.51 12.05
C ASP A 342 5.18 9.94 11.40
N ARG A 343 5.42 11.25 11.23
CA ARG A 343 6.70 11.77 10.72
C ARG A 343 7.86 11.61 11.68
N SER A 344 7.60 11.59 12.99
CA SER A 344 8.62 11.46 14.03
C SER A 344 8.98 10.03 14.38
N ASP A 345 8.15 9.06 13.99
CA ASP A 345 8.33 7.63 14.28
C ASP A 345 9.21 6.95 13.22
N PRO A 346 10.46 6.56 13.53
CA PRO A 346 11.37 5.93 12.55
C PRO A 346 10.85 4.60 12.03
N ASP A 347 10.09 3.85 12.83
CA ASP A 347 9.54 2.55 12.44
C ASP A 347 8.42 2.74 11.43
N HIS A 348 7.56 3.73 11.65
CA HIS A 348 6.53 4.09 10.67
C HIS A 348 7.14 4.59 9.35
N VAL A 349 8.17 5.44 9.39
CA VAL A 349 8.85 5.91 8.17
C VAL A 349 9.46 4.75 7.39
N ARG A 350 10.11 3.80 8.06
CA ARG A 350 10.63 2.58 7.42
C ARG A 350 9.52 1.71 6.84
N ALA A 351 8.41 1.55 7.56
CA ALA A 351 7.25 0.79 7.09
C ALA A 351 6.62 1.40 5.83
N VAL A 352 6.47 2.73 5.77
CA VAL A 352 5.96 3.43 4.59
C VAL A 352 6.93 3.28 3.40
N ALA A 353 8.24 3.38 3.64
CA ALA A 353 9.24 3.16 2.59
C ALA A 353 9.20 1.72 2.05
N GLN A 354 9.07 0.72 2.92
CA GLN A 354 8.90 -0.68 2.52
C GLN A 354 7.61 -0.88 1.72
N ALA A 355 6.48 -0.35 2.21
CA ALA A 355 5.19 -0.46 1.52
C ALA A 355 5.24 0.13 0.10
N ARG A 356 5.92 1.27 -0.07
CA ARG A 356 6.13 1.89 -1.37
C ARG A 356 6.99 1.00 -2.29
N ARG A 357 8.09 0.44 -1.77
CA ARG A 357 8.92 -0.51 -2.54
C ARG A 357 8.12 -1.73 -2.99
N ASP A 358 7.31 -2.29 -2.09
CA ASP A 358 6.48 -3.45 -2.38
C ASP A 358 5.41 -3.13 -3.44
N ALA A 359 4.81 -1.93 -3.39
CA ALA A 359 3.85 -1.47 -4.39
C ALA A 359 4.50 -1.31 -5.78
N GLU A 360 5.65 -0.63 -5.85
CA GLU A 360 6.42 -0.46 -7.09
C GLU A 360 6.90 -1.81 -7.66
N ARG A 361 7.32 -2.74 -6.78
CA ARG A 361 7.72 -4.09 -7.15
C ARG A 361 6.54 -4.92 -7.66
N ALA A 362 5.37 -4.85 -7.01
CA ALA A 362 4.17 -5.54 -7.46
C ALA A 362 3.75 -5.09 -8.88
N ILE A 363 3.79 -3.78 -9.15
CA ILE A 363 3.52 -3.22 -10.49
C ILE A 363 4.55 -3.75 -11.50
N THR A 364 5.83 -3.74 -11.14
CA THR A 364 6.92 -4.23 -12.01
C THR A 364 6.72 -5.70 -12.39
N LEU A 365 6.38 -6.54 -11.41
CA LEU A 365 6.14 -7.96 -11.63
C LEU A 365 4.84 -8.21 -12.42
N ALA A 366 3.78 -7.47 -12.14
CA ALA A 366 2.53 -7.55 -12.89
C ALA A 366 2.69 -7.12 -14.36
N SER A 367 3.64 -6.21 -14.65
CA SER A 367 4.02 -5.79 -16.00
C SER A 367 5.04 -6.71 -16.68
N ALA A 368 5.60 -7.69 -15.97
CA ALA A 368 6.55 -8.64 -16.54
C ALA A 368 5.86 -9.54 -17.58
N PRO A 369 6.61 -10.19 -18.50
CA PRO A 369 6.03 -11.12 -19.47
C PRO A 369 5.22 -12.27 -18.84
N ALA A 370 5.54 -12.65 -17.60
CA ALA A 370 4.80 -13.66 -16.84
C ALA A 370 3.42 -13.18 -16.36
N GLY A 371 3.22 -11.86 -16.26
CA GLY A 371 1.97 -11.25 -15.81
C GLY A 371 1.62 -11.57 -14.35
N ILE A 372 0.32 -11.46 -14.04
CA ILE A 372 -0.23 -11.76 -12.72
C ILE A 372 -0.55 -13.27 -12.64
N PRO A 373 -0.08 -13.99 -11.61
CA PRO A 373 -0.37 -15.42 -11.45
C PRO A 373 -1.87 -15.70 -11.26
N VAL A 374 -2.32 -16.87 -11.69
CA VAL A 374 -3.71 -17.33 -11.55
C VAL A 374 -4.16 -17.48 -10.09
N ASP A 375 -3.22 -17.69 -9.17
CA ASP A 375 -3.47 -17.78 -7.73
C ASP A 375 -3.78 -16.40 -7.10
N GLY A 376 -3.59 -15.32 -7.86
CA GLY A 376 -3.91 -13.95 -7.50
C GLY A 376 -2.68 -13.06 -7.30
N ALA A 377 -2.92 -11.74 -7.23
CA ALA A 377 -1.85 -10.74 -7.21
C ALA A 377 -0.92 -10.83 -5.98
N VAL A 378 -1.38 -11.37 -4.85
CA VAL A 378 -0.54 -11.56 -3.65
C VAL A 378 0.66 -12.49 -3.94
N ALA A 379 0.49 -13.45 -4.86
CA ALA A 379 1.56 -14.36 -5.27
C ALA A 379 2.75 -13.62 -5.91
N LEU A 380 2.54 -12.44 -6.49
CA LEU A 380 3.61 -11.61 -7.05
C LEU A 380 4.71 -11.35 -6.02
N LEU A 381 4.33 -10.92 -4.81
CA LEU A 381 5.30 -10.58 -3.76
C LEU A 381 5.71 -11.78 -2.90
N ARG A 382 4.85 -12.80 -2.79
CA ARG A 382 5.19 -14.03 -2.05
C ARG A 382 6.23 -14.88 -2.76
N ASN A 383 6.14 -14.95 -4.10
CA ASN A 383 7.02 -15.77 -4.92
C ASN A 383 8.23 -14.98 -5.46
N ASP A 384 8.35 -13.70 -5.10
CA ASP A 384 9.47 -12.87 -5.49
C ASP A 384 10.58 -12.90 -4.44
N ALA A 385 11.76 -13.38 -4.82
CA ALA A 385 12.91 -13.46 -3.94
C ALA A 385 13.34 -12.06 -3.44
N PHE A 386 13.17 -11.01 -4.24
CA PHE A 386 13.54 -9.65 -3.84
C PHE A 386 12.71 -9.13 -2.66
N THR A 387 11.41 -9.43 -2.59
CA THR A 387 10.55 -9.02 -1.47
C THR A 387 10.51 -10.03 -0.33
N ARG A 388 10.36 -11.32 -0.64
CA ARG A 388 10.14 -12.37 0.38
C ARG A 388 11.43 -12.90 0.99
N GLY A 389 12.50 -13.01 0.19
CA GLY A 389 13.83 -13.45 0.64
C GLY A 389 14.38 -12.69 1.85
N PRO A 390 14.46 -11.35 1.87
CA PRO A 390 14.98 -10.60 3.02
C PRO A 390 14.11 -10.75 4.27
N ARG A 391 12.80 -10.94 4.13
CA ARG A 391 11.88 -11.16 5.25
C ARG A 391 12.09 -12.53 5.89
N LEU A 392 12.21 -13.57 5.06
CA LEU A 392 12.52 -14.92 5.53
C LEU A 392 13.90 -14.96 6.18
N PHE A 393 14.89 -14.27 5.59
CA PHE A 393 16.21 -14.12 6.17
C PHE A 393 16.17 -13.44 7.55
N ALA A 394 15.46 -12.33 7.68
CA ALA A 394 15.30 -11.62 8.95
C ALA A 394 14.65 -12.49 10.03
N GLN A 395 13.68 -13.33 9.65
CA GLN A 395 12.94 -14.20 10.58
C GLN A 395 13.74 -15.41 11.04
N HIS A 396 14.53 -16.02 10.16
CA HIS A 396 15.12 -17.33 10.39
C HIS A 396 16.66 -17.33 10.45
N CYS A 397 17.32 -16.43 9.74
CA CYS A 397 18.78 -16.44 9.56
C CYS A 397 19.50 -15.30 10.29
N ALA A 398 18.85 -14.15 10.48
CA ALA A 398 19.48 -12.93 11.00
C ALA A 398 19.90 -13.00 12.48
N SER A 399 19.50 -14.06 13.20
CA SER A 399 20.00 -14.35 14.55
C SER A 399 21.48 -14.74 14.56
N CYS A 400 22.00 -15.26 13.43
CA CYS A 400 23.37 -15.74 13.30
C CYS A 400 24.14 -15.02 12.20
N HIS A 401 23.47 -14.76 11.06
CA HIS A 401 24.07 -14.19 9.87
C HIS A 401 23.72 -12.72 9.72
N TYR A 402 24.66 -11.94 9.21
CA TYR A 402 24.39 -10.59 8.75
C TYR A 402 24.30 -10.56 7.21
N TYR A 403 23.72 -9.49 6.69
CA TYR A 403 23.78 -9.13 5.29
C TYR A 403 24.22 -7.67 5.23
N ASP A 404 25.49 -7.42 4.89
CA ASP A 404 26.09 -6.08 4.84
C ASP A 404 25.89 -5.32 6.18
N GLY A 405 26.08 -6.02 7.29
CA GLY A 405 25.90 -5.46 8.63
C GLY A 405 24.45 -5.31 9.12
N HIS A 406 23.44 -5.73 8.36
CA HIS A 406 22.03 -5.65 8.75
C HIS A 406 21.30 -7.00 8.68
N ASP A 407 20.07 -7.04 9.20
CA ASP A 407 19.20 -8.23 9.33
C ASP A 407 18.51 -8.68 8.01
N GLY A 408 18.99 -8.22 6.85
CA GLY A 408 18.29 -8.35 5.55
C GLY A 408 17.18 -7.33 5.29
N MET A 409 16.51 -6.77 6.31
CA MET A 409 15.46 -5.75 6.19
C MET A 409 15.94 -4.33 6.51
N GLY A 410 17.24 -4.17 6.80
CA GLY A 410 17.88 -2.89 7.13
C GLY A 410 17.85 -2.54 8.62
N GLY A 411 17.40 -3.46 9.47
CA GLY A 411 17.59 -3.38 10.92
C GLY A 411 19.00 -3.79 11.31
N VAL A 412 19.58 -3.15 12.32
CA VAL A 412 20.88 -3.54 12.87
C VAL A 412 20.64 -4.52 14.01
N PRO A 413 21.09 -5.78 13.91
CA PRO A 413 20.97 -6.74 15.00
C PRO A 413 21.73 -6.26 16.24
N LYS A 414 21.21 -6.60 17.42
CA LYS A 414 21.80 -6.16 18.71
C LYS A 414 23.02 -6.97 19.12
N ASP A 415 23.02 -8.25 18.79
CA ASP A 415 24.05 -9.21 19.16
C ASP A 415 25.04 -9.40 18.01
N PRO A 416 26.35 -9.53 18.27
CA PRO A 416 27.35 -9.69 17.22
C PRO A 416 27.13 -10.98 16.39
N PRO A 417 27.53 -10.99 15.11
CA PRO A 417 27.25 -12.11 14.22
C PRO A 417 28.00 -13.36 14.69
N THR A 418 27.24 -14.45 14.88
CA THR A 418 27.83 -15.75 15.24
C THR A 418 28.21 -16.59 14.03
N ALA A 419 27.82 -16.16 12.83
CA ALA A 419 28.05 -16.82 11.55
C ALA A 419 28.46 -15.78 10.46
N PRO A 420 28.85 -16.21 9.25
CA PRO A 420 29.34 -15.30 8.20
C PRO A 420 28.32 -14.23 7.81
N ASP A 421 28.82 -13.07 7.38
CA ASP A 421 28.04 -12.10 6.60
C ASP A 421 27.93 -12.58 5.15
N LEU A 422 26.69 -12.68 4.67
CA LEU A 422 26.37 -13.33 3.40
C LEU A 422 26.30 -12.35 2.23
N LYS A 423 26.63 -11.07 2.44
CA LYS A 423 26.67 -10.10 1.33
C LYS A 423 27.74 -10.47 0.32
N GLY A 424 27.29 -10.74 -0.91
CA GLY A 424 28.16 -11.09 -2.02
C GLY A 424 28.80 -12.47 -1.89
N PHE A 425 28.20 -13.37 -1.09
CA PHE A 425 28.68 -14.74 -0.91
C PHE A 425 29.03 -15.41 -2.26
N ALA A 426 30.17 -16.10 -2.28
CA ALA A 426 30.75 -16.77 -3.45
C ALA A 426 31.12 -15.89 -4.66
N SER A 427 31.00 -14.56 -4.55
CA SER A 427 31.56 -13.66 -5.55
C SER A 427 33.09 -13.65 -5.50
N ARG A 428 33.72 -13.25 -6.62
CA ARG A 428 35.18 -13.11 -6.70
C ARG A 428 35.77 -12.25 -5.58
N ALA A 429 35.11 -11.14 -5.24
CA ALA A 429 35.53 -10.26 -4.16
C ALA A 429 35.41 -10.95 -2.80
N TRP A 430 34.31 -11.65 -2.55
CA TRP A 430 34.11 -12.38 -1.30
C TRP A 430 35.12 -13.51 -1.10
N ILE A 431 35.44 -14.26 -2.16
CA ILE A 431 36.44 -15.33 -2.11
C ILE A 431 37.86 -14.75 -1.99
N ALA A 432 38.16 -13.65 -2.68
CA ALA A 432 39.45 -12.97 -2.55
C ALA A 432 39.68 -12.50 -1.10
N ASP A 433 38.70 -11.84 -0.49
CA ASP A 433 38.79 -11.40 0.90
C ASP A 433 38.86 -12.61 1.88
N LEU A 434 38.16 -13.70 1.60
CA LEU A 434 38.26 -14.94 2.40
C LEU A 434 39.67 -15.54 2.37
N LEU A 435 40.37 -15.44 1.23
CA LEU A 435 41.72 -15.95 1.04
C LEU A 435 42.80 -14.92 1.34
N ASP A 436 42.43 -13.77 1.91
CA ASP A 436 43.34 -12.72 2.31
C ASP A 436 43.77 -12.91 3.79
N PRO A 437 45.09 -13.04 4.07
CA PRO A 437 45.62 -13.12 5.43
C PRO A 437 45.24 -11.95 6.35
N GLU A 438 44.91 -10.77 5.83
CA GLU A 438 44.51 -9.62 6.65
C GLU A 438 43.03 -9.67 7.04
N HIS A 439 42.18 -10.35 6.27
CA HIS A 439 40.73 -10.29 6.41
C HIS A 439 40.07 -11.58 6.93
N VAL A 440 40.70 -12.75 6.70
CA VAL A 440 40.10 -14.07 6.94
C VAL A 440 39.63 -14.35 8.38
N ASP A 441 40.30 -13.77 9.39
CA ASP A 441 39.97 -13.93 10.81
C ASP A 441 38.98 -12.87 11.32
N GLY A 442 38.50 -11.99 10.45
CA GLY A 442 37.43 -11.06 10.74
C GLY A 442 36.07 -11.73 10.93
N PRO A 443 35.10 -11.04 11.56
CA PRO A 443 33.76 -11.58 11.82
C PRO A 443 32.96 -11.87 10.54
N ARG A 444 33.38 -11.35 9.38
CA ARG A 444 32.68 -11.49 8.09
C ARG A 444 32.61 -12.93 7.58
N PHE A 445 33.64 -13.75 7.78
CA PHE A 445 33.75 -15.06 7.10
C PHE A 445 33.40 -16.25 7.96
N PHE A 446 33.73 -16.21 9.25
CA PHE A 446 33.45 -17.31 10.17
C PHE A 446 32.67 -16.84 11.40
N GLY A 447 32.46 -15.54 11.59
CA GLY A 447 31.78 -14.98 12.76
C GLY A 447 32.29 -15.58 14.09
N GLY A 448 31.35 -15.87 14.97
CA GLY A 448 31.58 -16.61 16.22
C GLY A 448 31.56 -18.14 16.13
N THR A 449 31.70 -18.72 14.93
CA THR A 449 31.71 -20.19 14.77
C THR A 449 33.00 -20.84 15.31
N ALA A 450 32.98 -22.15 15.53
CA ALA A 450 34.15 -22.95 15.85
C ALA A 450 35.24 -22.91 14.75
N PHE A 451 34.90 -22.47 13.53
CA PHE A 451 35.81 -22.41 12.39
C PHE A 451 36.70 -21.17 12.34
N LYS A 452 36.43 -20.14 13.17
CA LYS A 452 37.23 -18.91 13.22
C LYS A 452 38.72 -19.13 13.55
N GLU A 453 39.03 -20.24 14.21
CA GLU A 453 40.40 -20.70 14.53
C GLU A 453 40.75 -22.02 13.80
N GLY A 454 39.94 -22.37 12.79
CA GLY A 454 39.98 -23.63 12.07
C GLY A 454 41.20 -23.81 11.17
N ARG A 455 41.23 -24.94 10.45
CA ARG A 455 42.31 -25.23 9.48
C ARG A 455 42.34 -24.23 8.32
N MET A 456 41.18 -23.75 7.87
CA MET A 456 41.10 -22.79 6.77
C MET A 456 41.79 -21.47 7.12
N VAL A 457 41.45 -20.87 8.27
CA VAL A 457 42.08 -19.63 8.74
C VAL A 457 43.59 -19.80 8.93
N ARG A 458 44.01 -20.93 9.53
CA ARG A 458 45.44 -21.25 9.70
C ARG A 458 46.17 -21.43 8.36
N PHE A 459 45.51 -22.04 7.36
CA PHE A 459 46.08 -22.18 6.02
C PHE A 459 46.27 -20.81 5.37
N VAL A 460 45.25 -19.96 5.37
CA VAL A 460 45.33 -18.60 4.78
C VAL A 460 46.40 -17.77 5.48
N LYS A 461 46.44 -17.73 6.83
CA LYS A 461 47.44 -16.94 7.58
C LYS A 461 48.88 -17.46 7.47
N ARG A 462 49.08 -18.76 7.20
CA ARG A 462 50.43 -19.38 7.26
C ARG A 462 50.99 -19.78 5.91
N SER A 463 50.15 -20.19 4.97
CA SER A 463 50.58 -20.73 3.68
C SER A 463 50.61 -19.64 2.61
N ILE A 464 49.52 -18.88 2.47
CA ILE A 464 49.38 -17.87 1.41
C ILE A 464 50.46 -16.78 1.47
N PRO A 465 50.88 -16.24 2.63
CA PRO A 465 51.99 -15.29 2.69
C PRO A 465 53.34 -15.82 2.20
N ARG A 466 53.50 -17.14 2.08
CA ARG A 466 54.72 -17.81 1.62
C ARG A 466 54.65 -18.24 0.16
N PHE A 467 53.53 -17.99 -0.51
CA PHE A 467 53.37 -18.29 -1.93
C PHE A 467 54.36 -17.49 -2.77
N SER A 468 54.97 -18.15 -3.75
CA SER A 468 55.79 -17.48 -4.76
C SER A 468 54.93 -16.55 -5.63
N GLU A 469 55.56 -15.70 -6.44
CA GLU A 469 54.81 -14.86 -7.40
C GLU A 469 53.95 -15.71 -8.36
N GLU A 470 54.43 -16.89 -8.75
CA GLU A 470 53.69 -17.84 -9.59
C GLU A 470 52.48 -18.42 -8.84
N ASP A 471 52.66 -18.80 -7.57
CA ASP A 471 51.57 -19.32 -6.73
C ASP A 471 50.51 -18.25 -6.45
N GLN A 472 50.91 -16.98 -6.31
CA GLN A 472 49.97 -15.86 -6.19
C GLN A 472 49.14 -15.65 -7.46
N GLN A 473 49.73 -15.85 -8.64
CA GLN A 473 48.98 -15.84 -9.90
C GLN A 473 48.03 -17.04 -10.00
N GLN A 474 48.48 -18.23 -9.59
CA GLN A 474 47.63 -19.42 -9.52
C GLN A 474 46.46 -19.23 -8.54
N LEU A 475 46.69 -18.58 -7.39
CA LEU A 475 45.64 -18.23 -6.42
C LEU A 475 44.60 -17.30 -7.03
N ALA A 476 45.02 -16.27 -7.78
CA ALA A 476 44.10 -15.37 -8.48
C ALA A 476 43.24 -16.11 -9.51
N LEU A 477 43.82 -17.06 -10.25
CA LEU A 477 43.08 -17.92 -11.17
C LEU A 477 42.13 -18.88 -10.42
N ALA A 478 42.57 -19.47 -9.31
CA ALA A 478 41.75 -20.33 -8.46
C ALA A 478 40.52 -19.60 -7.90
N ILE A 479 40.67 -18.33 -7.48
CA ILE A 479 39.56 -17.48 -7.04
C ILE A 479 38.52 -17.31 -8.15
N LYS A 480 38.98 -17.02 -9.38
CA LYS A 480 38.08 -16.89 -10.55
C LYS A 480 37.35 -18.20 -10.82
N ALA A 481 38.05 -19.33 -10.78
CA ALA A 481 37.47 -20.64 -11.01
C ALA A 481 36.44 -21.02 -9.95
N LEU A 482 36.75 -20.81 -8.68
CA LEU A 482 35.83 -21.11 -7.58
C LEU A 482 34.59 -20.21 -7.61
N SER A 483 34.75 -18.92 -7.90
CA SER A 483 33.60 -18.01 -8.04
C SER A 483 32.72 -18.38 -9.23
N ALA A 484 33.31 -18.83 -10.34
CA ALA A 484 32.57 -19.26 -11.52
C ALA A 484 31.69 -20.50 -11.26
N GLU A 485 32.02 -21.35 -10.27
CA GLU A 485 31.14 -22.45 -9.84
C GLU A 485 29.80 -21.93 -9.29
N ALA A 486 29.77 -20.71 -8.74
CA ALA A 486 28.55 -20.11 -8.22
C ALA A 486 27.59 -19.65 -9.33
N ASN A 487 28.08 -19.38 -10.54
CA ASN A 487 27.29 -18.93 -11.68
C ASN A 487 26.34 -17.76 -11.30
N LEU A 488 26.89 -16.74 -10.63
CA LEU A 488 26.14 -15.57 -10.15
C LEU A 488 25.71 -14.69 -11.33
N PRO A 489 24.45 -14.20 -11.38
CA PRO A 489 23.97 -13.35 -12.47
C PRO A 489 24.83 -12.11 -12.68
N ALA A 490 25.27 -11.47 -11.59
CA ALA A 490 26.06 -10.26 -11.63
C ALA A 490 27.46 -10.44 -12.23
N GLN A 491 27.96 -11.68 -12.35
CA GLN A 491 29.32 -11.97 -12.83
C GLN A 491 29.34 -12.83 -14.10
N ARG A 492 28.18 -13.30 -14.57
CA ARG A 492 28.09 -14.25 -15.70
C ARG A 492 28.75 -13.73 -16.99
N GLU A 493 28.61 -12.44 -17.30
CA GLU A 493 29.27 -11.85 -18.47
C GLU A 493 30.80 -11.80 -18.32
N LEU A 494 31.28 -11.45 -17.13
CA LEU A 494 32.70 -11.42 -16.81
C LEU A 494 33.30 -12.84 -16.82
N ASP A 495 32.57 -13.82 -16.31
CA ASP A 495 32.97 -15.23 -16.33
C ASP A 495 33.04 -15.77 -17.76
N ALA A 496 32.10 -15.37 -18.63
CA ALA A 496 32.16 -15.72 -20.05
C ALA A 496 33.39 -15.10 -20.76
N ALA A 497 33.71 -13.85 -20.46
CA ALA A 497 34.87 -13.16 -21.03
C ALA A 497 36.21 -13.76 -20.58
N GLU A 498 36.26 -14.36 -19.38
CA GLU A 498 37.48 -14.92 -18.79
C GLU A 498 37.48 -16.46 -18.72
N ALA A 499 36.73 -17.12 -19.61
CA ALA A 499 36.55 -18.58 -19.62
C ALA A 499 37.88 -19.36 -19.64
N GLU A 500 38.89 -18.89 -20.37
CA GLU A 500 40.22 -19.51 -20.42
C GLU A 500 40.95 -19.45 -19.08
N GLN A 501 40.85 -18.30 -18.39
CA GLN A 501 41.47 -18.11 -17.07
C GLN A 501 40.77 -18.96 -16.02
N ILE A 502 39.44 -19.11 -16.11
CA ILE A 502 38.66 -20.02 -15.27
C ILE A 502 39.10 -21.48 -15.48
N ALA A 503 39.29 -21.90 -16.74
CA ALA A 503 39.82 -23.23 -17.05
C ALA A 503 41.22 -23.46 -16.46
N ALA A 504 42.10 -22.46 -16.52
CA ALA A 504 43.41 -22.52 -15.87
C ALA A 504 43.29 -22.58 -14.34
N GLY A 505 42.39 -21.79 -13.75
CA GLY A 505 42.13 -21.77 -12.32
C GLY A 505 41.58 -23.08 -11.76
N ARG A 506 40.76 -23.80 -12.53
CA ARG A 506 40.32 -25.16 -12.15
C ARG A 506 41.48 -26.13 -12.02
N LYS A 507 42.50 -26.01 -12.87
CA LYS A 507 43.74 -26.78 -12.75
C LYS A 507 44.56 -26.33 -11.54
N ALA A 508 44.60 -25.02 -11.26
CA ALA A 508 45.26 -24.48 -10.08
C ALA A 508 44.63 -25.00 -8.77
N LEU A 509 43.30 -25.12 -8.68
CA LEU A 509 42.63 -25.71 -7.50
C LEU A 509 43.05 -27.16 -7.21
N LEU A 510 43.43 -27.91 -8.25
CA LEU A 510 43.91 -29.29 -8.17
C LEU A 510 45.44 -29.38 -7.99
N SER A 511 46.16 -28.25 -7.97
CA SER A 511 47.61 -28.25 -7.92
C SER A 511 48.14 -28.57 -6.51
N GLU A 512 49.31 -29.20 -6.46
CA GLU A 512 50.03 -29.45 -5.21
C GLU A 512 50.47 -28.14 -4.51
N ALA A 513 50.50 -27.02 -5.24
CA ALA A 513 50.80 -25.70 -4.68
C ALA A 513 49.62 -25.13 -3.89
N MET A 514 48.39 -25.23 -4.42
CA MET A 514 47.20 -24.68 -3.77
C MET A 514 46.67 -25.58 -2.64
N ARG A 515 46.84 -26.92 -2.77
CA ARG A 515 46.46 -27.92 -1.74
C ARG A 515 45.00 -27.88 -1.29
N CYS A 516 44.12 -27.21 -2.03
CA CYS A 516 42.69 -27.08 -1.70
C CYS A 516 42.01 -28.45 -1.60
N THR A 517 42.39 -29.38 -2.49
CA THR A 517 41.86 -30.74 -2.56
C THR A 517 42.36 -31.70 -1.47
N GLU A 518 43.30 -31.28 -0.61
CA GLU A 518 43.64 -32.06 0.58
C GLU A 518 42.53 -32.02 1.64
N CYS A 519 41.70 -30.96 1.61
CA CYS A 519 40.61 -30.76 2.57
C CYS A 519 39.23 -30.72 1.93
N HIS A 520 39.13 -30.36 0.65
CA HIS A 520 37.86 -30.14 -0.04
C HIS A 520 37.69 -31.04 -1.25
N GLU A 521 36.49 -31.59 -1.42
CA GLU A 521 36.13 -32.26 -2.66
C GLU A 521 36.00 -31.24 -3.80
N PHE A 522 36.56 -31.54 -4.98
CA PHE A 522 36.37 -30.73 -6.19
C PHE A 522 36.35 -31.59 -7.45
N HIS A 523 35.15 -31.86 -7.95
CA HIS A 523 34.79 -32.69 -9.12
C HIS A 523 35.20 -34.17 -9.01
N GLN A 524 35.99 -34.53 -7.99
CA GLN A 524 36.43 -35.89 -7.68
C GLN A 524 36.42 -36.09 -6.15
N PRO A 525 35.94 -37.25 -5.67
CA PRO A 525 35.85 -37.55 -4.24
C PRO A 525 37.23 -37.72 -3.61
N ILE A 526 37.35 -37.33 -2.33
CA ILE A 526 38.54 -37.53 -1.51
C ILE A 526 38.18 -38.31 -0.23
N ALA A 527 39.07 -39.19 0.23
CA ALA A 527 38.77 -40.13 1.32
C ALA A 527 38.49 -39.46 2.67
N ASP A 528 39.18 -38.36 2.97
CA ASP A 528 39.09 -37.64 4.24
C ASP A 528 38.69 -36.17 4.04
N ALA A 529 37.60 -35.95 3.29
CA ALA A 529 37.02 -34.62 3.11
C ALA A 529 36.69 -34.01 4.48
N ASN A 530 37.10 -32.75 4.63
CA ASN A 530 37.32 -32.13 5.93
C ASN A 530 36.70 -30.72 6.00
N GLY A 531 36.25 -30.22 4.86
CA GLY A 531 35.45 -29.03 4.65
C GLY A 531 34.44 -29.28 3.51
N PRO A 532 33.59 -28.29 3.21
CA PRO A 532 32.52 -28.45 2.23
C PRO A 532 33.05 -28.68 0.82
N THR A 533 32.28 -29.40 0.00
CA THR A 533 32.56 -29.58 -1.44
C THR A 533 32.63 -28.23 -2.14
N LEU A 534 33.65 -28.08 -2.97
CA LEU A 534 33.84 -26.90 -3.82
C LEU A 534 33.15 -27.06 -5.19
N THR A 535 32.67 -28.26 -5.52
CA THR A 535 31.90 -28.49 -6.75
C THR A 535 30.59 -27.73 -6.68
N GLY A 536 30.39 -26.81 -7.63
CA GLY A 536 29.23 -25.93 -7.61
C GLY A 536 29.19 -24.97 -6.41
N TYR A 537 30.33 -24.68 -5.77
CA TYR A 537 30.41 -23.81 -4.59
C TYR A 537 29.63 -22.51 -4.79
N GLY A 538 28.68 -22.24 -3.89
CA GLY A 538 27.84 -21.04 -3.94
C GLY A 538 26.82 -21.00 -5.08
N SER A 539 26.70 -22.06 -5.90
CA SER A 539 25.64 -22.18 -6.91
C SER A 539 24.26 -22.23 -6.24
N ARG A 540 23.20 -22.05 -7.04
CA ARG A 540 21.82 -22.13 -6.55
C ARG A 540 21.55 -23.48 -5.87
N ASP A 541 21.89 -24.59 -6.53
CA ASP A 541 21.69 -25.94 -5.98
C ASP A 541 22.54 -26.17 -4.73
N TRP A 542 23.82 -25.79 -4.76
CA TRP A 542 24.72 -25.93 -3.62
C TRP A 542 24.18 -25.18 -2.39
N THR A 543 23.71 -23.95 -2.58
CA THR A 543 23.20 -23.10 -1.50
C THR A 543 21.88 -23.65 -0.93
N ILE A 544 20.96 -24.11 -1.79
CA ILE A 544 19.72 -24.77 -1.36
C ILE A 544 20.04 -26.02 -0.53
N ARG A 545 20.94 -26.87 -1.01
CA ARG A 545 21.34 -28.10 -0.32
C ARG A 545 22.02 -27.78 1.02
N PHE A 546 22.86 -26.76 1.06
CA PHE A 546 23.55 -26.32 2.27
C PHE A 546 22.58 -25.80 3.33
N ILE A 547 21.60 -24.97 2.95
CA ILE A 547 20.57 -24.49 3.87
C ILE A 547 19.64 -25.64 4.30
N ALA A 548 19.31 -26.56 3.38
CA ALA A 548 18.44 -27.68 3.66
C ALA A 548 19.04 -28.63 4.71
N ASP A 549 20.32 -28.99 4.55
CA ASP A 549 21.04 -29.88 5.46
C ASP A 549 22.56 -29.61 5.47
N PRO A 550 23.05 -28.71 6.34
CA PRO A 550 24.49 -28.42 6.46
C PRO A 550 25.29 -29.56 7.09
N ALA A 551 24.62 -30.57 7.68
CA ALA A 551 25.23 -31.77 8.25
C ALA A 551 25.37 -32.91 7.23
N HIS A 552 25.00 -32.68 5.96
CA HIS A 552 25.25 -33.64 4.88
C HIS A 552 26.76 -33.88 4.68
N ALA A 553 27.13 -35.06 4.15
CA ALA A 553 28.52 -35.47 3.95
C ALA A 553 29.30 -34.53 3.04
N ASP A 554 28.66 -34.00 1.99
CA ASP A 554 29.20 -32.98 1.09
C ASP A 554 29.55 -31.64 1.78
N PHE A 555 29.14 -31.40 3.03
CA PHE A 555 29.35 -30.14 3.74
C PHE A 555 30.17 -30.32 5.02
N TYR A 556 29.58 -30.09 6.19
CA TYR A 556 30.30 -30.17 7.46
C TYR A 556 30.08 -31.50 8.19
N GLY A 557 29.16 -32.36 7.75
CA GLY A 557 28.94 -33.65 8.41
C GLY A 557 28.67 -33.51 9.91
N SER A 558 29.35 -34.34 10.70
CA SER A 558 29.35 -34.27 12.17
C SER A 558 30.04 -33.04 12.76
N ARG A 559 30.70 -32.21 11.94
CA ARG A 559 31.39 -30.98 12.35
C ARG A 559 30.55 -29.72 12.18
N ASN A 560 29.31 -29.85 11.72
CA ASN A 560 28.38 -28.73 11.71
C ASN A 560 28.25 -28.17 13.14
N ASP A 561 28.70 -26.93 13.34
CA ASP A 561 28.79 -26.31 14.66
C ASP A 561 27.40 -26.05 15.26
N ARG A 562 26.57 -25.29 14.52
CA ARG A 562 25.29 -24.78 15.05
C ARG A 562 24.21 -24.50 14.02
N MET A 563 24.47 -24.70 12.72
CA MET A 563 23.49 -24.36 11.69
C MET A 563 22.39 -25.43 11.66
N PRO A 564 21.10 -25.08 11.82
CA PRO A 564 20.01 -26.05 11.72
C PRO A 564 19.91 -26.65 10.31
N ALA A 565 19.48 -27.90 10.22
CA ALA A 565 19.02 -28.49 8.96
C ALA A 565 17.58 -28.03 8.70
N TYR A 566 17.40 -26.91 7.98
CA TYR A 566 16.12 -26.21 7.90
C TYR A 566 15.01 -27.05 7.26
N ARG A 567 15.33 -27.84 6.23
CA ARG A 567 14.37 -28.74 5.57
C ARG A 567 14.00 -29.90 6.49
N THR A 568 15.00 -30.62 6.99
CA THR A 568 14.79 -31.82 7.81
C THR A 568 14.11 -31.50 9.15
N SER A 569 14.34 -30.30 9.67
CA SER A 569 13.71 -29.81 10.91
C SER A 569 12.32 -29.20 10.68
N GLY A 570 11.88 -29.05 9.42
CA GLY A 570 10.59 -28.43 9.07
C GLY A 570 10.49 -26.94 9.42
N ILE A 571 11.62 -26.24 9.51
CA ILE A 571 11.66 -24.80 9.85
C ILE A 571 11.31 -23.96 8.62
N LEU A 572 11.78 -24.37 7.44
CA LEU A 572 11.51 -23.72 6.15
C LEU A 572 11.02 -24.75 5.13
N THR A 573 10.12 -24.33 4.27
CA THR A 573 9.71 -25.08 3.08
C THR A 573 10.77 -24.98 1.97
N ASP A 574 10.71 -25.87 0.98
CA ASP A 574 11.62 -25.82 -0.18
C ASP A 574 11.55 -24.48 -0.91
N THR A 575 10.34 -23.97 -1.13
CA THR A 575 10.14 -22.66 -1.76
C THR A 575 10.75 -21.52 -0.96
N GLU A 576 10.67 -21.56 0.37
CA GLU A 576 11.28 -20.50 1.21
C GLU A 576 12.81 -20.56 1.18
N ILE A 577 13.39 -21.76 1.16
CA ILE A 577 14.84 -21.96 1.01
C ILE A 577 15.30 -21.43 -0.35
N GLU A 578 14.55 -21.70 -1.41
CA GLU A 578 14.79 -21.16 -2.75
C GLU A 578 14.76 -19.64 -2.77
N LEU A 579 13.74 -19.01 -2.17
CA LEU A 579 13.61 -17.55 -2.12
C LEU A 579 14.75 -16.87 -1.35
N ILE A 580 15.18 -17.45 -0.22
CA ILE A 580 16.36 -16.96 0.52
C ILE A 580 17.61 -17.10 -0.34
N THR A 581 17.79 -18.26 -0.98
CA THR A 581 18.95 -18.55 -1.83
C THR A 581 19.03 -17.56 -2.99
N ASP A 582 17.92 -17.37 -3.69
CA ASP A 582 17.82 -16.48 -4.84
C ASP A 582 18.07 -15.03 -4.43
N TRP A 583 17.59 -14.61 -3.26
CA TRP A 583 17.87 -13.28 -2.71
C TRP A 583 19.34 -13.07 -2.32
N ILE A 584 19.99 -14.05 -1.70
CA ILE A 584 21.43 -13.94 -1.36
C ILE A 584 22.27 -13.81 -2.63
N ARG A 585 21.89 -14.54 -3.68
CA ARG A 585 22.64 -14.65 -4.94
C ARG A 585 22.41 -13.50 -5.93
N GLY A 586 21.30 -12.77 -5.81
CA GLY A 586 20.92 -11.80 -6.85
C GLY A 586 19.98 -12.35 -7.91
N ASP A 587 19.41 -13.54 -7.72
CA ASP A 587 18.70 -14.33 -8.74
C ASP A 587 17.19 -14.01 -8.71
N TRP A 588 16.80 -12.79 -9.09
CA TRP A 588 15.39 -12.45 -9.27
C TRP A 588 15.16 -11.70 -10.58
N TYR A 589 13.90 -11.65 -11.00
CA TYR A 589 13.52 -10.90 -12.19
C TYR A 589 13.87 -9.41 -12.01
N GLN A 590 14.71 -8.90 -12.89
CA GLN A 590 14.93 -7.48 -13.08
C GLN A 590 14.38 -7.10 -14.45
N PRO A 591 13.55 -6.05 -14.55
CA PRO A 591 13.15 -5.54 -15.85
C PRO A 591 14.41 -5.15 -16.63
N ALA A 592 14.48 -5.49 -17.91
CA ALA A 592 15.51 -4.94 -18.79
C ALA A 592 15.47 -3.42 -18.64
N ALA A 593 16.63 -2.77 -18.52
CA ALA A 593 16.71 -1.32 -18.37
C ALA A 593 15.75 -0.67 -19.38
N ALA A 594 14.71 -0.01 -18.86
CA ALA A 594 13.69 0.55 -19.71
C ALA A 594 14.37 1.54 -20.68
N PRO A 595 14.07 1.52 -21.99
CA PRO A 595 14.30 2.72 -22.78
C PRO A 595 13.58 3.84 -22.03
N VAL A 596 14.32 4.92 -21.73
CA VAL A 596 13.78 6.11 -21.06
C VAL A 596 12.41 6.40 -21.66
N PRO A 597 11.32 6.34 -20.87
CA PRO A 597 10.01 6.58 -21.41
C PRO A 597 10.02 8.00 -21.97
N SER A 598 9.82 8.14 -23.28
CA SER A 598 9.38 9.40 -23.84
C SER A 598 8.07 9.74 -23.12
N THR A 599 8.13 10.69 -22.20
CA THR A 599 6.94 11.33 -21.64
C THR A 599 5.98 11.69 -22.79
N PRO A 600 4.66 11.44 -22.66
CA PRO A 600 3.70 11.82 -23.67
C PRO A 600 3.72 13.33 -23.97
#